data_AF-A0A0M3AH04-F1
#
_entry.id   AF-A0A0M3AH04-F1
#
_cell.length_a   1.000
_cell.length_b   1.000
_cell.length_c   1.000
_cell.angle_alpha   90.00
_cell.angle_beta   90.00
_cell.angle_gamma   90.00
#
_symmetry.space_group_name_H-M   'P 1'
#
loop_
_entity.id
_entity.type
_entity.pdbx_description
1 polymer ?
#
loop_
_entity_poly.entity_id
_entity_poly.type
_entity_poly.pdbx_seq_one_letter_code
_entity_poly.pdbx_strand_id
1 'polypeptide(L)'
;MARLAGEGLLDERRGLGYFVPRLGPVELSELYTVAQSTAVSLLSEPVVLSANVAGNGAEETLFDSGTILVTLAGQTANSLLCLIAANLDARLAPVQPAEATMFNPTAESAEFLALIAAGDRRLLQRFTNAYYSRRRKAALEIARRHDSLARSATQ
;
A
#
# COMPACT_ATOMS: atom_id res chain seq x y z
N MET A 1 7.34 -6.50 20.54
CA MET A 1 6.00 -5.99 20.88
C MET A 1 5.95 -4.46 20.93
N ALA A 2 6.79 -3.77 21.71
CA ALA A 2 6.87 -2.29 21.70
C ALA A 2 7.12 -1.67 20.30
N ARG A 3 7.86 -2.36 19.42
CA ARG A 3 8.10 -1.91 18.05
C ARG A 3 6.84 -1.88 17.16
N LEU A 4 5.96 -2.87 17.30
CA LEU A 4 4.69 -2.95 16.55
C LEU A 4 3.68 -1.90 17.03
N ALA A 5 3.71 -1.54 18.32
CA ALA A 5 2.93 -0.43 18.86
C ALA A 5 3.44 0.93 18.34
N GLY A 6 4.76 1.11 18.26
CA GLY A 6 5.36 2.30 17.64
C GLY A 6 5.12 2.42 16.13
N GLU A 7 4.85 1.31 15.45
CA GLU A 7 4.53 1.26 14.01
C GLU A 7 3.02 1.42 13.73
N GLY A 8 2.19 1.64 14.77
CA GLY A 8 0.73 1.77 14.63
C GLY A 8 0.03 0.50 14.15
N LEU A 9 0.71 -0.65 14.24
CA LEU A 9 0.18 -1.98 13.92
C LEU A 9 -0.53 -2.60 15.13
N LEU A 10 -0.22 -2.12 16.33
CA LEU A 10 -0.87 -2.49 17.57
C LEU A 10 -1.22 -1.26 18.40
N ASP A 11 -2.42 -1.20 18.97
CA ASP A 11 -2.75 -0.29 20.06
C ASP A 11 -2.31 -0.92 21.38
N GLU A 12 -1.44 -0.24 22.12
CA GLU A 12 -1.11 -0.60 23.49
C GLU A 12 -2.16 -0.01 24.44
N ARG A 13 -2.98 -0.86 25.05
CA ARG A 13 -3.87 -0.46 26.14
C ARG A 13 -3.23 -0.85 27.46
N ARG A 14 -2.77 0.14 28.23
CA ARG A 14 -2.13 -0.09 29.54
C ARG A 14 -3.01 -0.99 30.43
N GLY A 15 -2.48 -2.18 30.76
CA GLY A 15 -3.16 -3.18 31.60
C GLY A 15 -4.06 -4.18 30.87
N LEU A 16 -4.21 -4.10 29.54
CA LEU A 16 -5.13 -4.95 28.75
C LEU A 16 -4.46 -5.69 27.57
N GLY A 17 -3.17 -5.43 27.30
CA GLY A 17 -2.42 -6.07 26.21
C GLY A 17 -2.33 -5.23 24.93
N TYR A 18 -1.98 -5.89 23.82
CA TYR A 18 -1.82 -5.28 22.50
C TYR A 18 -2.99 -5.68 21.57
N PHE A 19 -3.62 -4.70 20.92
CA PHE A 19 -4.76 -4.92 20.02
C PHE A 19 -4.41 -4.54 18.59
N VAL A 20 -4.81 -5.34 17.61
CA VAL A 20 -4.79 -4.90 16.20
C VAL A 20 -5.95 -3.92 16.01
N PRO A 21 -5.69 -2.64 15.66
CA PRO A 21 -6.76 -1.66 15.46
C PRO A 21 -7.67 -2.12 14.31
N ARG A 22 -8.99 -2.04 14.49
CA ARG A 22 -9.91 -2.20 13.36
C ARG A 22 -9.75 -0.97 12.46
N LEU A 23 -9.36 -1.19 11.21
CA LEU A 23 -9.23 -0.12 10.22
C LEU A 23 -10.61 0.36 9.81
N GLY A 24 -11.08 1.42 10.48
CA GLY A 24 -12.30 2.11 10.09
C GLY A 24 -12.12 2.90 8.79
N PRO A 25 -13.22 3.42 8.24
CA PRO A 25 -13.21 4.10 6.96
C PRO A 25 -12.42 5.42 6.98
N VAL A 26 -12.36 6.08 8.14
CA VAL A 26 -11.61 7.34 8.32
C VAL A 26 -10.12 7.04 8.35
N GLU A 27 -9.68 6.10 9.19
CA GLU A 27 -8.28 5.70 9.31
C GLU A 27 -7.74 5.17 7.98
N LEU A 28 -8.56 4.42 7.25
CA LEU A 28 -8.18 3.89 5.95
C LEU A 28 -8.05 5.00 4.89
N SER A 29 -8.96 5.98 4.88
CA SER A 29 -8.87 7.15 3.99
C SER A 29 -7.61 7.99 4.29
N GLU A 30 -7.25 8.14 5.56
CA GLU A 30 -6.03 8.81 5.99
C GLU A 30 -4.79 8.03 5.54
N LEU A 31 -4.76 6.71 5.74
CA LEU A 31 -3.69 5.84 5.24
C LEU A 31 -3.47 5.99 3.74
N TYR A 32 -4.53 5.99 2.92
CA TYR A 32 -4.40 6.22 1.48
C TYR A 32 -3.91 7.64 1.15
N THR A 33 -4.25 8.64 1.95
CA THR A 33 -3.75 10.01 1.77
C THR A 33 -2.26 10.10 2.05
N VAL A 34 -1.79 9.43 3.10
CA VAL A 34 -0.36 9.33 3.42
C VAL A 34 0.36 8.53 2.34
N ALA A 35 -0.18 7.38 1.93
CA ALA A 35 0.37 6.57 0.83
C ALA A 35 0.52 7.36 -0.48
N GLN A 36 -0.51 8.13 -0.86
CA GLN A 36 -0.44 9.00 -2.02
C GLN A 36 0.69 10.03 -1.90
N SER A 37 0.79 10.68 -0.73
CA SER A 37 1.83 11.70 -0.48
C SER A 37 3.23 11.09 -0.51
N THR A 38 3.40 9.91 0.09
CA THR A 38 4.65 9.15 0.06
C THR A 38 5.04 8.73 -1.36
N ALA A 39 4.09 8.28 -2.18
CA ALA A 39 4.35 7.95 -3.58
C ALA A 39 4.84 9.18 -4.37
N VAL A 40 4.26 10.36 -4.13
CA VAL A 40 4.71 11.62 -4.75
C VAL A 40 6.13 11.98 -4.29
N SER A 41 6.44 11.84 -3.00
CA SER A 41 7.79 12.08 -2.47
C SER A 41 8.81 11.13 -3.08
N LEU A 42 8.51 9.82 -3.12
CA LEU A 42 9.36 8.79 -3.73
C LEU A 42 9.67 9.08 -5.20
N LEU A 43 8.67 9.50 -5.97
CA LEU A 43 8.84 9.84 -7.39
C LEU A 43 9.55 11.18 -7.62
N SER A 44 9.67 12.02 -6.58
CA SER A 44 10.41 13.29 -6.64
C SER A 44 11.90 13.13 -6.35
N GLU A 45 12.30 12.01 -5.74
CA GLU A 45 13.71 11.66 -5.52
C GLU A 45 14.44 11.38 -6.86
N PRO A 46 15.78 11.53 -6.90
CA PRO A 46 16.59 11.15 -8.04
C PRO A 46 16.66 9.61 -8.14
N VAL A 47 15.59 9.00 -8.66
CA VAL A 47 15.45 7.56 -8.85
C VAL A 47 15.75 7.17 -10.29
N VAL A 48 16.46 6.05 -10.47
CA VAL A 48 16.56 5.35 -11.77
C VAL A 48 15.50 4.26 -11.73
N LEU A 49 14.39 4.47 -12.45
CA LEU A 49 13.34 3.47 -12.56
C LEU A 49 13.88 2.29 -13.36
N SER A 50 14.12 1.16 -12.69
CA SER A 50 14.64 -0.04 -13.32
C SER A 50 13.57 -1.11 -13.43
N ALA A 51 13.41 -1.69 -14.62
CA ALA A 51 12.52 -2.85 -14.83
C ALA A 51 13.00 -4.12 -14.10
N ASN A 52 14.25 -4.15 -13.61
CA ASN A 52 14.83 -5.29 -12.88
C ASN A 52 14.16 -5.55 -11.51
N VAL A 53 13.21 -4.69 -11.12
CA VAL A 53 12.29 -4.93 -9.99
C VAL A 53 11.50 -6.24 -10.15
N ALA A 54 11.28 -6.71 -11.39
CA ALA A 54 10.53 -7.94 -11.69
C ALA A 54 11.37 -9.24 -11.64
N GLY A 55 12.62 -9.20 -11.18
CA GLY A 55 13.59 -10.30 -11.32
C GLY A 55 13.74 -11.20 -10.10
N ASN A 56 12.78 -12.09 -9.84
CA ASN A 56 12.95 -13.45 -9.26
C ASN A 56 11.57 -14.15 -9.18
N GLY A 57 11.05 -14.61 -10.33
CA GLY A 57 9.78 -15.33 -10.42
C GLY A 57 8.69 -14.54 -11.14
N ALA A 58 8.86 -14.30 -12.44
CA ALA A 58 7.90 -13.62 -13.33
C ALA A 58 6.64 -14.46 -13.62
N GLU A 59 6.04 -15.04 -12.57
CA GLU A 59 4.66 -15.52 -12.57
C GLU A 59 3.86 -14.56 -11.68
N GLU A 60 2.88 -13.87 -12.29
CA GLU A 60 1.78 -13.13 -11.64
C GLU A 60 2.11 -12.36 -10.34
N THR A 61 3.18 -11.54 -10.31
CA THR A 61 3.37 -10.62 -9.17
C THR A 61 2.26 -9.58 -9.16
N LEU A 62 1.27 -9.78 -8.29
CA LEU A 62 0.19 -8.82 -8.05
C LEU A 62 0.69 -7.75 -7.07
N PHE A 63 0.59 -6.50 -7.48
CA PHE A 63 0.88 -5.34 -6.67
C PHE A 63 -0.40 -4.80 -6.04
N ASP A 64 -0.37 -4.70 -4.73
CA ASP A 64 -1.34 -4.00 -3.90
C ASP A 64 -0.83 -2.61 -3.51
N SER A 65 -1.66 -1.89 -2.74
CA SER A 65 -1.39 -0.51 -2.34
C SER A 65 -0.08 -0.31 -1.58
N GLY A 66 0.32 -1.28 -0.76
CA GLY A 66 1.56 -1.26 0.01
C GLY A 66 2.78 -1.64 -0.82
N THR A 67 2.67 -2.74 -1.57
CA THR A 67 3.77 -3.26 -2.38
C THR A 67 4.18 -2.31 -3.52
N ILE A 68 3.26 -1.49 -4.05
CA ILE A 68 3.61 -0.36 -4.94
C ILE A 68 4.59 0.61 -4.26
N LEU A 69 4.37 0.98 -3.00
CA LEU A 69 5.25 1.92 -2.29
C LEU A 69 6.62 1.30 -2.03
N VAL A 70 6.65 0.05 -1.56
CA VAL A 70 7.91 -0.66 -1.30
C VAL A 70 8.73 -0.80 -2.59
N THR A 71 8.06 -1.06 -3.71
CA THR A 71 8.69 -1.11 -5.03
C THR A 71 9.33 0.21 -5.43
N LEU A 72 8.59 1.31 -5.31
CA LEU A 72 9.12 2.65 -5.59
C LEU A 72 10.23 3.04 -4.62
N ALA A 73 10.10 2.66 -3.34
CA ALA A 73 11.11 2.88 -2.32
C ALA A 73 12.42 2.13 -2.61
N GLY A 74 12.34 0.92 -3.17
CA GLY A 74 13.52 0.19 -3.63
C GLY A 74 14.31 0.89 -4.74
N GLN A 75 13.75 1.93 -5.37
CA GLN A 75 14.42 2.73 -6.40
C GLN A 75 15.15 3.97 -5.86
N THR A 76 15.05 4.24 -4.55
CA THR A 76 15.70 5.40 -3.90
C THR A 76 16.71 4.97 -2.86
N ALA A 77 17.71 5.83 -2.60
CA ALA A 77 18.64 5.69 -1.49
C ALA A 77 18.11 6.32 -0.18
N ASN A 78 16.93 6.95 -0.21
CA ASN A 78 16.33 7.61 0.94
C ASN A 78 15.74 6.59 1.93
N SER A 79 16.54 6.17 2.91
CA SER A 79 16.16 5.17 3.91
C SER A 79 14.93 5.53 4.74
N LEU A 80 14.66 6.82 4.95
CA LEU A 80 13.46 7.26 5.67
C LEU A 80 12.20 6.99 4.86
N LEU A 81 12.22 7.27 3.55
CA LEU A 81 11.10 6.95 2.66
C LEU A 81 10.90 5.43 2.55
N CYS A 82 11.98 4.64 2.57
CA CYS A 82 11.88 3.17 2.62
C CYS A 82 11.19 2.68 3.90
N LEU A 83 11.53 3.25 5.06
CA LEU A 83 10.88 2.91 6.32
C LEU A 83 9.39 3.28 6.32
N ILE A 84 9.05 4.47 5.81
CA ILE A 84 7.65 4.91 5.69
C ILE A 84 6.87 3.99 4.75
N ALA A 85 7.44 3.63 3.60
CA ALA A 85 6.82 2.72 2.65
C ALA A 85 6.55 1.33 3.26
N ALA A 86 7.53 0.77 3.97
CA ALA A 86 7.37 -0.52 4.65
C ALA A 86 6.32 -0.47 5.78
N ASN A 87 6.23 0.64 6.52
CA ASN A 87 5.18 0.81 7.51
C ASN A 87 3.78 0.88 6.89
N LEU A 88 3.63 1.63 5.80
CA LEU A 88 2.36 1.75 5.09
C LEU A 88 1.94 0.41 4.47
N ASP A 89 2.90 -0.35 3.92
CA ASP A 89 2.66 -1.70 3.43
C ASP A 89 2.10 -2.61 4.52
N ALA A 90 2.77 -2.68 5.67
CA ALA A 90 2.28 -3.47 6.81
C ALA A 90 0.89 -3.03 7.30
N ARG A 91 0.60 -1.73 7.31
CA ARG A 91 -0.70 -1.18 7.75
C ARG A 91 -1.82 -1.38 6.73
N LEU A 92 -1.50 -1.45 5.45
CA LEU A 92 -2.47 -1.69 4.36
C LEU A 92 -2.66 -3.18 4.06
N ALA A 93 -1.72 -4.05 4.45
CA ALA A 93 -1.79 -5.49 4.24
C ALA A 93 -3.15 -6.12 4.63
N PRO A 94 -3.76 -5.79 5.79
CA PRO A 94 -5.04 -6.39 6.18
C PRO A 94 -6.21 -6.11 5.24
N VAL A 95 -6.18 -5.00 4.48
CA VAL A 95 -7.28 -4.60 3.59
C VAL A 95 -7.10 -5.07 2.15
N GLN A 96 -5.93 -5.62 1.79
CA GLN A 96 -5.63 -6.10 0.43
C GLN A 96 -6.67 -7.11 -0.10
N PRO A 97 -7.17 -8.10 0.67
CA PRO A 97 -8.19 -9.02 0.16
C PRO A 97 -9.49 -8.29 -0.20
N ALA A 98 -9.88 -7.27 0.57
CA ALA A 98 -11.06 -6.47 0.29
C ALA A 98 -10.87 -5.62 -0.98
N GLU A 99 -9.69 -5.01 -1.16
CA GLU A 99 -9.33 -4.30 -2.40
C GLU A 99 -9.43 -5.22 -3.62
N ALA A 100 -8.92 -6.45 -3.53
CA ALA A 100 -8.92 -7.42 -4.63
C ALA A 100 -10.34 -7.84 -5.07
N THR A 101 -11.35 -7.70 -4.21
CA THR A 101 -12.77 -7.94 -4.60
C THR A 101 -13.42 -6.76 -5.33
N MET A 102 -12.79 -5.58 -5.30
CA MET A 102 -13.34 -4.33 -5.83
C MET A 102 -12.60 -3.81 -7.05
N PHE A 103 -11.31 -4.11 -7.14
CA PHE A 103 -10.43 -3.64 -8.20
C PHE A 103 -9.86 -4.82 -8.97
N ASN A 104 -9.22 -4.54 -10.11
CA ASN A 104 -8.56 -5.55 -10.92
C ASN A 104 -7.04 -5.47 -10.65
N PRO A 105 -6.53 -6.19 -9.64
CA PRO A 105 -5.11 -6.11 -9.27
C PRO A 105 -4.20 -6.55 -10.42
N THR A 106 -4.63 -7.51 -11.25
CA THR A 106 -3.85 -7.97 -12.41
C THR A 106 -3.66 -6.85 -13.44
N ALA A 107 -4.74 -6.15 -13.80
CA ALA A 107 -4.67 -5.06 -14.76
C ALA A 107 -3.87 -3.86 -14.21
N GLU A 108 -4.09 -3.49 -12.95
CA GLU A 108 -3.38 -2.37 -12.31
C GLU A 108 -1.88 -2.68 -12.14
N SER A 109 -1.52 -3.93 -11.83
CA SER A 109 -0.14 -4.40 -11.74
C SER A 109 0.57 -4.35 -13.08
N ALA A 110 -0.10 -4.81 -14.14
CA ALA A 110 0.44 -4.77 -15.49
C ALA A 110 0.70 -3.33 -15.97
N GLU A 111 -0.24 -2.42 -15.71
CA GLU A 111 -0.08 -0.99 -16.02
C GLU A 111 1.09 -0.38 -15.24
N PHE A 112 1.18 -0.65 -13.93
CA PHE A 112 2.26 -0.16 -13.08
C PHE A 112 3.65 -0.63 -13.56
N LEU A 113 3.80 -1.93 -13.84
CA LEU A 113 5.05 -2.49 -14.36
C LEU A 113 5.42 -1.91 -15.72
N ALA A 114 4.45 -1.73 -16.61
CA ALA A 114 4.68 -1.12 -17.93
C ALA A 114 5.19 0.33 -17.79
N LEU A 115 4.63 1.10 -16.85
CA LEU A 115 5.06 2.48 -16.58
C LEU A 115 6.46 2.55 -15.96
N ILE A 116 6.80 1.63 -15.06
CA ILE A 116 8.17 1.51 -14.53
C ILE A 116 9.15 1.18 -15.66
N ALA A 117 8.82 0.19 -16.50
CA ALA A 117 9.68 -0.25 -17.60
C ALA A 117 9.88 0.86 -18.66
N ALA A 118 8.85 1.67 -18.91
CA ALA A 118 8.94 2.82 -19.81
C ALA A 118 9.77 3.98 -19.22
N GLY A 119 10.02 4.00 -17.91
CA GLY A 119 10.74 5.08 -17.23
C GLY A 119 10.03 6.44 -17.25
N ASP A 120 8.76 6.50 -17.65
CA ASP A 120 8.00 7.76 -17.69
C ASP A 120 7.47 8.11 -16.30
N ARG A 121 8.29 8.88 -15.58
CA ARG A 121 7.99 9.38 -14.23
C ARG A 121 6.68 10.17 -14.18
N ARG A 122 6.32 10.93 -15.22
CA ARG A 122 5.11 11.78 -15.20
C ARG A 122 3.87 10.91 -15.31
N LEU A 123 3.88 9.92 -16.19
CA LEU A 123 2.78 8.96 -16.30
C LEU A 123 2.68 8.09 -15.04
N LEU A 124 3.80 7.64 -14.49
CA LEU A 124 3.84 6.90 -13.24
C LEU A 124 3.26 7.71 -12.06
N GLN A 125 3.59 8.99 -11.96
CA GLN A 125 3.02 9.89 -10.96
C GLN A 125 1.51 10.11 -11.15
N ARG A 126 1.02 10.21 -12.39
CA ARG A 126 -0.41 10.30 -12.67
C ARG A 126 -1.13 9.02 -12.29
N PHE A 127 -0.56 7.87 -12.63
CA PHE A 127 -1.07 6.56 -12.27
C PHE A 127 -1.20 6.41 -10.75
N THR A 128 -0.12 6.62 -9.99
CA THR A 128 -0.14 6.47 -8.52
C THR A 128 -1.14 7.42 -7.85
N ASN A 129 -1.23 8.67 -8.33
CA ASN A 129 -2.23 9.61 -7.85
C ASN A 129 -3.66 9.12 -8.10
N ALA A 130 -3.97 8.65 -9.31
CA ALA A 130 -5.29 8.13 -9.64
C ALA A 130 -5.61 6.87 -8.83
N TYR A 131 -4.63 5.97 -8.70
CA TYR A 131 -4.72 4.71 -7.96
C TYR A 131 -5.11 4.94 -6.49
N TYR A 132 -4.37 5.77 -5.76
CA TYR A 132 -4.69 6.06 -4.36
C TYR A 132 -5.92 6.93 -4.19
N SER A 133 -6.22 7.82 -5.15
CA SER A 133 -7.46 8.62 -5.12
C SER A 133 -8.71 7.74 -5.23
N ARG A 134 -8.69 6.71 -6.10
CA ARG A 134 -9.79 5.73 -6.21
C ARG A 134 -10.01 5.00 -4.89
N ARG A 135 -8.94 4.50 -4.28
CA ARG A 135 -8.97 3.78 -3.00
C ARG A 135 -9.44 4.65 -1.85
N ARG A 136 -8.97 5.89 -1.76
CA ARG A 136 -9.44 6.87 -0.78
C ARG A 136 -10.94 7.14 -0.90
N LYS A 137 -11.45 7.35 -2.12
CA LYS A 137 -12.90 7.54 -2.36
C LYS A 137 -13.71 6.29 -2.00
N ALA A 138 -13.11 5.11 -2.13
CA ALA A 138 -13.72 3.83 -1.83
C ALA A 138 -13.50 3.35 -0.38
N ALA A 139 -12.81 4.12 0.47
CA ALA A 139 -12.37 3.67 1.81
C ALA A 139 -13.51 3.11 2.67
N LEU A 140 -14.70 3.72 2.60
CA LEU A 140 -15.88 3.21 3.30
C LEU A 140 -16.29 1.80 2.86
N GLU A 141 -16.30 1.56 1.56
CA GLU A 141 -16.71 0.27 1.00
C GLU A 141 -15.63 -0.81 1.21
N ILE A 142 -14.35 -0.42 1.11
CA ILE A 142 -13.21 -1.30 1.42
C ILE A 142 -13.27 -1.75 2.89
N ALA A 143 -13.48 -0.82 3.83
CA ALA A 143 -13.59 -1.13 5.26
C ALA A 143 -14.77 -2.08 5.55
N ARG A 144 -15.94 -1.86 4.93
CA ARG A 144 -17.11 -2.75 5.08
C ARG A 144 -16.83 -4.17 4.58
N ARG A 145 -16.14 -4.31 3.45
CA ARG A 145 -15.77 -5.61 2.88
C ARG A 145 -14.72 -6.31 3.71
N HIS A 146 -13.71 -5.58 4.21
CA HIS A 146 -12.73 -6.10 5.15
C HIS A 146 -13.41 -6.69 6.40
N ASP A 147 -14.36 -5.96 7.00
CA ASP A 147 -15.16 -6.45 8.13
C ASP A 147 -16.02 -7.67 7.78
N SER A 148 -16.56 -7.74 6.57
CA SER A 148 -17.35 -8.90 6.11
C SER A 148 -16.48 -10.15 5.94
N LEU A 149 -15.29 -9.99 5.34
CA LEU A 149 -14.33 -11.06 5.12
C LEU A 149 -13.78 -11.59 6.46
N ALA A 150 -13.44 -10.69 7.39
CA ALA A 150 -12.96 -11.05 8.72
C ALA A 150 -13.99 -11.90 9.51
N ARG A 151 -15.28 -11.58 9.39
CA ARG A 151 -16.37 -12.37 10.01
C ARG A 151 -16.56 -13.74 9.36
N SER A 152 -16.36 -13.84 8.06
CA SER A 152 -16.54 -15.10 7.31
C SER A 152 -15.42 -16.11 7.57
N ALA A 153 -14.22 -15.64 7.95
CA ALA A 153 -13.08 -16.51 8.27
C ALA A 153 -13.10 -17.11 9.68
N THR A 154 -14.04 -16.68 10.55
CA THR A 154 -14.14 -17.15 11.95
C THR A 154 -15.24 -18.21 12.15
N GLN A 155 -16.03 -18.50 11.11
CA GLN A 155 -17.05 -19.56 11.08
C GLN A 155 -16.50 -20.82 10.44
#